data_AF-A0A6I0FF38-F1
#
_entry.id   AF-A0A6I0FF38-F1
#
_cell.length_a   1.000
_cell.length_b   1.000
_cell.length_c   1.000
_cell.angle_alpha   90.00
_cell.angle_beta   90.00
_cell.angle_gamma   90.00
#
_symmetry.space_group_name_H-M   'P 1'
#
loop_
_entity.id
_entity.type
_entity.pdbx_description
1 polymer ?
#
loop_
_entity_poly.entity_id
_entity_poly.type
_entity_poly.pdbx_seq_one_letter_code
_entity_poly.pdbx_strand_id
1 'polypeptide(L)' 'MGYIEIDFDRIKGYSNLSEVAKEHFVKIYKRHNSGQGSDYKEGWTPKKVKEHRSFLEVHFKNGEWLHFYPNGTWG' A
#
# COMPACT_ATOMS: atom_id res chain seq x y z
N MET A 1 -11.02 -11.95 9.13
CA MET A 1 -10.01 -11.35 8.24
C MET A 1 -10.28 -9.86 8.18
N GLY A 2 -9.38 -9.03 8.69
CA GLY A 2 -9.69 -7.62 8.95
C GLY A 2 -8.75 -6.68 8.21
N TYR A 3 -8.86 -6.58 6.89
CA TYR A 3 -8.31 -5.45 6.12
C TYR A 3 -9.47 -4.71 5.46
N ILE A 4 -9.30 -3.42 5.17
CA ILE A 4 -10.29 -2.65 4.41
C ILE A 4 -10.13 -3.00 2.93
N GLU A 5 -11.20 -3.46 2.30
CA GLU A 5 -11.23 -3.62 0.85
C GLU A 5 -11.25 -2.25 0.18
N ILE A 6 -10.38 -2.08 -0.82
CA ILE A 6 -10.25 -0.84 -1.57
C ILE A 6 -10.13 -1.16 -3.06
N ASP A 7 -10.56 -0.20 -3.86
CA ASP A 7 -10.33 -0.21 -5.30
C ASP A 7 -8.92 0.33 -5.58
N PHE A 8 -8.00 -0.57 -5.94
CA PHE A 8 -6.60 -0.22 -6.19
C PHE A 8 -6.43 0.65 -7.44
N ASP A 9 -7.33 0.55 -8.42
CA ASP A 9 -7.25 1.32 -9.67
C ASP A 9 -7.50 2.81 -9.42
N ARG A 10 -8.12 3.17 -8.29
CA ARG A 10 -8.32 4.56 -7.86
C ARG A 10 -7.09 5.16 -7.18
N ILE A 11 -6.05 4.38 -6.91
CA ILE A 11 -4.81 4.86 -6.29
C ILE A 11 -3.95 5.50 -7.37
N LYS A 12 -3.57 6.77 -7.15
CA LYS A 12 -2.75 7.52 -8.10
C LYS A 12 -1.42 6.80 -8.33
N GLY A 13 -1.14 6.43 -9.58
CA GLY A 13 0.11 5.76 -9.98
C GLY A 13 0.07 4.24 -9.95
N TYR A 14 -1.02 3.61 -9.47
CA TYR A 14 -1.14 2.14 -9.45
C TYR A 14 -1.12 1.53 -10.86
N SER A 15 -1.78 2.16 -11.81
CA SER A 15 -1.78 1.74 -13.22
C SER A 15 -0.39 1.76 -13.87
N ASN A 16 0.55 2.54 -13.32
CA ASN A 16 1.90 2.70 -13.87
C ASN A 16 2.91 1.71 -13.26
N LEU A 17 2.49 0.93 -12.27
CA LEU A 17 3.33 -0.11 -11.68
C LEU A 17 3.49 -1.28 -12.65
N SER A 18 4.66 -1.91 -12.62
CA SER A 18 4.83 -3.25 -13.19
C SER A 18 3.86 -4.25 -12.54
N GLU A 19 3.49 -5.31 -13.27
CA GLU A 19 2.58 -6.34 -12.71
C GLU A 19 3.13 -6.96 -11.41
N VAL A 20 4.45 -7.18 -11.36
CA VAL A 20 5.15 -7.65 -10.15
C VAL A 20 5.01 -6.66 -9.00
N ALA A 21 5.16 -5.35 -9.28
CA ALA A 21 4.96 -4.31 -8.27
C ALA A 21 3.50 -4.21 -7.80
N LYS A 22 2.51 -4.43 -8.69
CA LYS A 22 1.09 -4.47 -8.31
C LYS A 22 0.80 -5.61 -7.34
N GLU A 23 1.26 -6.83 -7.66
CA GLU A 23 1.09 -7.99 -6.80
C GLU A 23 1.75 -7.77 -5.43
N HIS A 24 2.98 -7.24 -5.44
CA HIS A 24 3.73 -6.96 -4.22
C HIS A 24 3.05 -5.90 -3.35
N PHE A 25 2.57 -4.83 -3.97
CA PHE A 25 1.81 -3.77 -3.30
C PHE A 25 0.56 -4.32 -2.60
N VAL A 26 -0.25 -5.10 -3.31
CA VAL A 26 -1.49 -5.69 -2.77
C VAL A 26 -1.18 -6.61 -1.60
N LYS A 27 -0.12 -7.42 -1.71
CA LYS A 27 0.32 -8.34 -0.65
C LYS A 27 0.73 -7.60 0.62
N ILE A 28 1.58 -6.57 0.51
CA ILE A 28 2.02 -5.79 1.67
C ILE A 28 0.85 -5.00 2.25
N TYR A 29 0.02 -4.37 1.42
CA TYR A 29 -1.16 -3.64 1.89
C TYR A 29 -2.07 -4.52 2.76
N LYS A 30 -2.44 -5.72 2.27
CA LYS A 30 -3.28 -6.65 3.02
C LYS A 30 -2.64 -7.03 4.35
N ARG A 31 -1.33 -7.30 4.36
CA ARG A 31 -0.59 -7.63 5.59
C ARG A 31 -0.56 -6.46 6.58
N HIS A 32 -0.15 -5.29 6.12
CA HIS A 32 -0.08 -4.07 6.93
C HIS A 32 -1.45 -3.74 7.55
N ASN A 33 -2.51 -3.81 6.76
CA ASN A 33 -3.85 -3.44 7.19
C ASN A 33 -4.49 -4.56 8.06
N SER A 34 -4.11 -5.83 7.90
CA SER A 34 -4.70 -6.96 8.64
C SER A 34 -4.50 -6.92 10.17
N GLY A 35 -3.45 -6.26 10.66
CA GLY A 35 -3.06 -6.27 12.08
C GLY A 35 -3.65 -5.15 12.93
N GLN A 36 -4.50 -4.26 12.37
CA GLN A 36 -4.81 -2.97 12.98
C GLN A 36 -6.30 -2.80 13.32
N GLY A 37 -6.64 -1.87 14.22
CA GLY A 37 -8.04 -1.47 14.51
C GLY A 37 -8.72 -0.76 13.32
N SER A 38 -10.05 -0.77 13.25
CA SER A 38 -10.84 -0.14 12.16
C SER A 38 -10.45 1.32 11.92
N ASP A 39 -10.35 2.10 13.00
CA ASP A 39 -10.16 3.54 12.94
C ASP A 39 -8.75 3.89 12.46
N TYR A 40 -7.77 3.04 12.82
CA TYR A 40 -6.41 3.12 12.30
C TYR A 40 -6.41 2.90 10.78
N LYS A 41 -7.08 1.85 10.30
CA LYS A 41 -7.04 1.44 8.88
C LYS A 41 -7.54 2.49 7.90
N GLU A 42 -8.47 3.35 8.30
CA GLU A 42 -8.98 4.40 7.43
C GLU A 42 -7.88 5.41 7.08
N GLY A 43 -7.09 5.85 8.06
CA GLY A 43 -5.92 6.71 7.86
C GLY A 43 -4.85 6.06 6.97
N TRP A 44 -4.71 4.74 7.07
CA TRP A 44 -3.77 3.92 6.31
C TRP A 44 -4.33 3.38 4.99
N THR A 45 -5.37 4.02 4.46
CA THR A 45 -5.80 3.78 3.08
C THR A 45 -4.82 4.48 2.11
N PRO A 46 -4.24 3.78 1.12
CA PRO A 46 -3.34 4.37 0.14
C PRO A 46 -4.06 5.40 -0.75
N LYS A 47 -3.40 6.52 -1.05
CA LYS A 47 -3.84 7.54 -2.01
C LYS A 47 -2.97 7.57 -3.26
N LYS A 48 -1.67 7.26 -3.13
CA LYS A 48 -0.71 7.31 -4.22
C LYS A 48 0.36 6.24 -4.03
N VAL A 49 0.80 5.65 -5.12
CA VAL A 49 1.93 4.72 -5.15
C VAL A 49 2.89 5.09 -6.27
N LYS A 50 4.19 4.89 -6.03
CA LYS A 50 5.24 5.06 -7.04
C LYS A 50 6.26 3.93 -6.93
N GLU A 51 6.55 3.30 -8.07
CA GLU A 51 7.60 2.30 -8.17
C GLU A 51 8.98 2.97 -8.21
N HIS A 52 9.90 2.47 -7.40
CA HIS A 52 11.32 2.79 -7.45
C HIS A 52 12.12 1.51 -7.64
N ARG A 53 13.41 1.65 -8.00
CA ARG A 53 14.28 0.50 -8.29
C ARG A 53 14.36 -0.53 -7.16
N SER A 54 14.22 -0.10 -5.91
CA SER A 54 14.42 -0.95 -4.72
C SER A 54 13.25 -1.00 -3.75
N PHE A 55 12.14 -0.28 -3.99
CA PHE A 55 10.97 -0.24 -3.10
C PHE A 55 9.76 0.38 -3.82
N LEU A 56 8.58 0.28 -3.21
CA LEU A 56 7.41 1.08 -3.59
C LEU A 56 7.18 2.19 -2.56
N GLU A 57 7.03 3.42 -3.03
CA GLU A 57 6.67 4.57 -2.20
C GLU A 57 5.15 4.65 -2.12
N VAL A 58 4.56 4.52 -0.93
CA VAL A 58 3.11 4.51 -0.73
C VAL A 58 2.71 5.66 0.18
N HIS A 59 1.87 6.56 -0.31
CA HIS A 59 1.31 7.68 0.47
C HIS A 59 -0.10 7.34 0.93
N PHE A 60 -0.43 7.65 2.18
CA PHE A 60 -1.68 7.27 2.82
C PHE A 60 -2.59 8.48 3.08
N LYS A 61 -3.86 8.22 3.45
CA LYS A 61 -4.85 9.27 3.70
C LYS A 61 -4.47 10.18 4.86
N ASN A 62 -3.84 9.63 5.90
CA ASN A 62 -3.37 10.34 7.10
C ASN A 62 -2.21 11.33 6.83
N GLY A 63 -1.65 11.36 5.62
CA GLY A 63 -0.53 12.23 5.26
C GLY A 63 0.84 11.59 5.45
N GLU A 64 0.90 10.40 6.02
CA GLU A 64 2.14 9.63 6.11
C GLU A 64 2.41 8.86 4.82
N TRP A 65 3.64 8.41 4.67
CA TRP A 65 4.07 7.55 3.58
C TRP A 65 5.08 6.52 4.08
N LEU A 66 5.12 5.36 3.42
CA LEU A 66 6.01 4.26 3.77
C LEU A 66 6.73 3.73 2.52
N HIS A 67 7.93 3.19 2.74
CA HIS A 67 8.62 2.34 1.77
C HIS A 67 8.12 0.92 1.93
N PHE A 68 7.62 0.33 0.86
CA PHE A 68 7.29 -1.09 0.80
C PHE A 68 8.49 -1.82 0.17
N TYR A 69 9.24 -2.53 1.00
CA TYR A 69 10.48 -3.19 0.61
C TYR A 69 10.23 -4.56 -0.06
N PRO A 70 11.11 -5.04 -0.95
CA PRO A 70 10.96 -6.33 -1.65
C PRO A 70 10.83 -7.54 -0.72
N ASN A 71 11.43 -7.48 0.47
CA ASN A 71 11.33 -8.52 1.50
C ASN A 71 9.95 -8.58 2.20
N GLY A 72 9.01 -7.69 1.85
CA GLY A 72 7.68 -7.65 2.44
C GLY A 72 7.58 -6.88 3.76
N THR A 73 8.63 -6.14 4.16
CA THR A 73 8.59 -5.19 5.27
C THR A 73 8.22 -3.79 4.78
N TRP A 74 7.85 -2.91 5.72
CA TRP A 74 7.59 -1.50 5.44
C TRP A 74 8.23 -0.60 6.50
N GLY A 75 8.55 0.65 6.13
CA GLY A 75 9.12 1.65 7.03
C GLY A 75 9.58 2.91 6.34
#